data_AF-A0A1G3MQ37-F1
#
_entry.id   AF-A0A1G3MQ37-F1
#
_cell.length_a   1.000
_cell.length_b   1.000
_cell.length_c   1.000
_cell.angle_alpha   90.00
_cell.angle_beta   90.00
_cell.angle_gamma   90.00
#
_symmetry.space_group_name_H-M   'P 1'
#
loop_
_entity.id
_entity.type
_entity.pdbx_description
1 polymer ?
#
loop_
_entity_poly.entity_id
_entity_poly.type
_entity_poly.pdbx_seq_one_letter_code
_entity_poly.pdbx_strand_id
1 'polypeptide(L)'
;MTAYTLISTTPELASFRAYLVDQSIATVAMDFEGEYNLHVYGEKLCLIQVFDGKRYFAIDPFKIATDELAALLTDTKIAKLFYDANSDSKTVYKQYGFKLRQVVDLKMMVDVLGFEKRGLDAVLQTVLNITVTGKGTFQRHNWTLRPIDPRAVDYALADVGHLFRLETELRRLIAEAGKAAELQRFCIDKAIEYDRVPVPSIMRKPEYVSLRPVQKLLFARILELRDQAARELNWPPNSVFANDVIFQIIKDRQRIGPAIFNARLPEKRRRELQASLLALFDRPSA
;
A
#
# COMPACT_ATOMS: atom_id res chain seq x y z
N MET A 1 0.17 -17.54 -18.86
CA MET A 1 0.72 -16.21 -18.65
C MET A 1 -0.04 -15.24 -19.52
N THR A 2 -0.63 -14.23 -18.91
CA THR A 2 -1.35 -13.14 -19.53
C THR A 2 -0.39 -12.36 -20.43
N ALA A 3 -0.82 -12.03 -21.65
CA ALA A 3 -0.06 -11.17 -22.53
C ALA A 3 -0.20 -9.71 -22.07
N TYR A 4 0.91 -9.03 -21.79
CA TYR A 4 0.92 -7.65 -21.32
C TYR A 4 2.04 -6.83 -21.94
N THR A 5 1.91 -5.50 -21.87
CA THR A 5 2.99 -4.56 -22.20
C THR A 5 3.60 -4.01 -20.91
N LEU A 6 4.92 -4.15 -20.75
CA LEU A 6 5.65 -3.53 -19.66
C LEU A 6 5.96 -2.06 -20.03
N ILE A 7 5.66 -1.14 -19.12
CA ILE A 7 5.98 0.28 -19.22
C ILE A 7 6.91 0.60 -18.06
N SER A 8 8.14 1.02 -18.33
CA SER A 8 9.17 1.17 -17.31
C SER A 8 9.94 2.49 -17.39
N THR A 9 9.63 3.33 -18.38
CA THR A 9 10.30 4.61 -18.61
C THR A 9 9.29 5.73 -18.87
N THR A 10 9.69 6.98 -18.63
CA THR A 10 8.87 8.15 -18.94
C THR A 10 8.37 8.19 -20.39
N PRO A 11 9.19 7.95 -21.43
CA PRO A 11 8.70 7.97 -22.81
C PRO A 11 7.68 6.86 -23.12
N GLU A 12 7.85 5.67 -22.52
CA GLU A 12 6.87 4.58 -22.67
C GLU A 12 5.55 4.95 -22.01
N LEU A 13 5.56 5.61 -20.84
CA LEU A 13 4.34 6.05 -20.18
C LEU A 13 3.63 7.16 -20.98
N ALA A 14 4.39 8.10 -21.55
CA ALA A 14 3.84 9.12 -22.44
C ALA A 14 3.18 8.50 -23.68
N SER A 15 3.83 7.49 -24.27
CA SER A 15 3.29 6.74 -25.41
C SER A 15 2.02 5.97 -25.03
N PHE A 16 1.97 5.39 -23.82
CA PHE A 16 0.77 4.74 -23.31
C PHE A 16 -0.38 5.73 -23.12
N ARG A 17 -0.13 6.92 -22.57
CA ARG A 17 -1.16 7.96 -22.45
C ARG A 17 -1.68 8.42 -23.81
N ALA A 18 -0.79 8.62 -24.78
CA ALA A 18 -1.18 8.93 -26.16
C ALA A 18 -2.05 7.80 -26.75
N TYR A 19 -1.66 6.54 -26.54
CA TYR A 19 -2.46 5.38 -26.94
C TYR A 19 -3.89 5.41 -26.33
N LEU A 20 -4.04 5.74 -25.04
CA LEU A 20 -5.36 5.83 -24.42
C LEU A 20 -6.26 6.88 -25.11
N VAL A 21 -5.67 8.02 -25.49
CA VAL A 21 -6.38 9.06 -26.24
C VAL A 21 -6.73 8.57 -27.65
N ASP A 22 -5.76 8.05 -28.40
CA ASP A 22 -5.94 7.60 -29.78
C ASP A 22 -6.98 6.48 -29.91
N GLN A 23 -7.05 5.60 -28.92
CA GLN A 23 -8.03 4.52 -28.86
C GLN A 23 -9.36 4.95 -28.21
N SER A 24 -9.51 6.22 -27.83
CA SER A 24 -10.69 6.75 -27.14
C SER A 24 -11.05 5.95 -25.87
N ILE A 25 -10.04 5.53 -25.12
CA ILE A 25 -10.22 4.81 -23.85
C ILE A 25 -10.58 5.81 -22.75
N ALA A 26 -11.83 5.76 -22.28
CA ALA A 26 -12.34 6.64 -21.23
C ALA A 26 -12.22 6.05 -19.81
N THR A 27 -11.99 4.75 -19.69
CA THR A 27 -11.88 4.04 -18.40
C THR A 27 -10.80 2.98 -18.47
N VAL A 28 -10.04 2.83 -17.40
CA VAL A 28 -9.07 1.75 -17.21
C VAL A 28 -9.25 1.12 -15.84
N ALA A 29 -9.21 -0.21 -15.78
CA ALA A 29 -9.10 -0.93 -14.52
C ALA A 29 -7.67 -0.84 -13.99
N MET A 30 -7.51 -0.56 -12.70
CA MET A 30 -6.23 -0.36 -12.04
C MET A 30 -6.18 -1.03 -10.68
N ASP A 31 -4.98 -1.47 -10.32
CA ASP A 31 -4.60 -1.90 -8.98
C ASP A 31 -3.11 -1.58 -8.77
N PHE A 32 -2.64 -1.54 -7.53
CA PHE A 32 -1.24 -1.29 -7.20
C PHE A 32 -0.63 -2.36 -6.31
N GLU A 33 0.65 -2.65 -6.55
CA GLU A 33 1.48 -3.41 -5.61
C GLU A 33 2.52 -2.50 -4.97
N GLY A 34 2.76 -2.69 -3.67
CA GLY A 34 3.60 -1.80 -2.88
C GLY A 34 4.48 -2.50 -1.85
N GLU A 35 5.54 -1.81 -1.45
CA GLU A 35 6.34 -2.11 -0.27
C GLU A 35 5.85 -1.22 0.89
N TYR A 36 5.68 -1.81 2.07
CA TYR A 36 5.15 -1.15 3.27
C TYR A 36 5.97 -1.50 4.52
N ASN A 37 7.30 -1.34 4.45
CA ASN A 37 8.24 -1.76 5.49
C ASN A 37 8.16 -3.25 5.85
N LEU A 38 8.00 -4.11 4.84
CA LEU A 38 7.99 -5.56 4.94
C LEU A 38 9.34 -6.18 4.56
N HIS A 39 9.93 -5.76 3.44
CA HIS A 39 11.22 -6.31 2.98
C HIS A 39 12.36 -5.30 3.05
N VAL A 40 12.09 -4.04 2.71
CA VAL A 40 13.06 -2.93 2.77
C VAL A 40 12.47 -1.71 3.46
N TYR A 41 13.32 -0.74 3.79
CA TYR A 41 12.86 0.50 4.42
C TYR A 41 12.00 1.34 3.47
N GLY A 42 10.97 1.95 4.05
CA GLY A 42 10.09 2.91 3.40
C GLY A 42 8.85 2.28 2.79
N GLU A 43 7.94 3.15 2.38
CA GLU A 43 6.78 2.78 1.58
C GLU A 43 7.07 3.13 0.11
N LYS A 44 6.76 2.22 -0.81
CA LYS A 44 7.04 2.39 -2.24
C LYS A 44 5.92 1.79 -3.07
N LEU A 45 5.34 2.56 -3.97
CA LEU A 45 4.57 2.08 -5.11
C LEU A 45 5.52 1.34 -6.05
N CYS A 46 5.30 0.04 -6.23
CA CYS A 46 6.24 -0.85 -6.90
C CYS A 46 5.77 -1.35 -8.26
N LEU A 47 4.46 -1.46 -8.47
CA LEU A 47 3.86 -1.83 -9.75
C LEU A 47 2.46 -1.27 -9.82
N ILE A 48 2.05 -0.81 -11.00
CA ILE A 48 0.67 -0.43 -11.30
C ILE A 48 0.17 -1.38 -12.38
N GLN A 49 -0.89 -2.11 -12.10
CA GLN A 49 -1.56 -2.94 -13.08
C GLN A 49 -2.60 -2.11 -13.79
N VAL A 50 -2.70 -2.26 -15.11
CA VAL A 50 -3.72 -1.60 -15.91
C VAL A 50 -4.36 -2.58 -16.89
N PHE A 51 -5.67 -2.56 -16.98
CA PHE A 51 -6.42 -3.22 -18.03
C PHE A 51 -7.37 -2.21 -18.68
N ASP A 52 -7.30 -2.06 -20.00
CA ASP A 52 -8.15 -1.10 -20.75
C ASP A 52 -9.46 -1.71 -21.26
N GLY A 53 -9.75 -2.96 -20.87
CA GLY A 53 -10.86 -3.77 -21.40
C GLY A 53 -10.45 -4.70 -22.54
N LYS A 54 -9.25 -4.54 -23.12
CA LYS A 54 -8.71 -5.34 -24.23
C LYS A 54 -7.28 -5.82 -23.99
N ARG A 55 -6.41 -4.96 -23.46
CA ARG A 55 -4.97 -5.17 -23.28
C ARG A 55 -4.56 -4.93 -21.83
N TYR A 56 -3.60 -5.72 -21.39
CA TYR A 56 -2.97 -5.58 -20.08
C TYR A 56 -1.67 -4.79 -20.18
N PHE A 57 -1.43 -3.96 -19.17
CA PHE A 57 -0.21 -3.19 -19.02
C PHE A 57 0.28 -3.31 -17.58
N ALA A 58 1.59 -3.37 -17.43
CA ALA A 58 2.29 -3.40 -16.15
C ALA A 58 3.20 -2.17 -16.13
N ILE A 59 2.94 -1.21 -15.25
CA ILE A 59 3.74 0.02 -15.16
C ILE A 59 4.68 -0.09 -13.96
N ASP A 60 5.98 -0.14 -14.22
CA ASP A 60 7.04 -0.03 -13.22
C ASP A 60 7.38 1.45 -13.00
N PRO A 61 7.03 2.04 -11.85
CA PRO A 61 7.16 3.48 -11.63
C PRO A 61 8.59 3.93 -11.30
N PHE A 62 9.55 3.02 -11.08
CA PHE A 62 10.85 3.38 -10.48
C PHE A 62 11.72 4.29 -11.36
N LYS A 63 11.58 4.22 -12.69
CA LYS A 63 12.31 5.07 -13.64
C LYS A 63 11.39 6.02 -14.41
N ILE A 64 10.19 6.26 -13.88
CA ILE A 64 9.21 7.17 -14.45
C ILE A 64 9.24 8.46 -13.65
N ALA A 65 9.30 9.58 -14.37
CA ALA A 65 9.28 10.90 -13.77
C ALA A 65 7.92 11.15 -13.07
N THR A 66 7.97 11.77 -11.89
CA THR A 66 6.78 11.94 -11.04
C THR A 66 5.68 12.77 -11.70
N ASP A 67 6.05 13.75 -12.53
CA ASP A 67 5.12 14.57 -13.32
C ASP A 67 4.40 13.75 -14.40
N GLU A 68 5.10 12.86 -15.09
CA GLU A 68 4.49 11.96 -16.07
C GLU A 68 3.53 10.95 -15.41
N LEU A 69 3.92 10.42 -14.24
CA LEU A 69 3.06 9.55 -13.45
C LEU A 69 1.82 10.31 -12.93
N ALA A 70 2.01 11.53 -12.44
CA ALA A 70 0.91 12.41 -12.04
C ALA A 70 -0.03 12.64 -13.21
N ALA A 71 0.51 12.90 -14.40
CA ALA A 71 -0.28 13.21 -15.57
C ALA A 71 -1.12 12.02 -16.09
N LEU A 72 -0.83 10.77 -15.69
CA LEU A 72 -1.75 9.63 -15.83
C LEU A 72 -2.75 9.57 -14.67
N LEU A 73 -2.27 9.56 -13.43
CA LEU A 73 -3.08 9.26 -12.24
C LEU A 73 -4.02 10.41 -11.85
N THR A 74 -3.73 11.64 -12.23
CA THR A 74 -4.58 12.80 -11.99
C THR A 74 -5.46 13.18 -13.18
N ASP A 75 -5.34 12.50 -14.33
CA ASP A 75 -6.14 12.81 -15.52
C ASP A 75 -7.64 12.61 -15.23
N THR A 76 -8.44 13.66 -15.41
CA THR A 76 -9.88 13.61 -15.17
C THR A 76 -10.70 13.17 -16.38
N LYS A 77 -10.06 12.96 -17.53
CA LYS A 77 -10.70 12.42 -18.74
C LYS A 77 -10.78 10.90 -18.73
N ILE A 78 -9.95 10.26 -17.91
CA ILE A 78 -9.85 8.80 -17.80
C ILE A 78 -10.30 8.40 -16.39
N ALA A 79 -11.37 7.62 -16.30
CA ALA A 79 -11.81 7.00 -15.06
C ALA A 79 -10.89 5.82 -14.70
N LYS A 80 -10.55 5.71 -13.42
CA LYS A 80 -9.73 4.63 -12.87
C LYS A 80 -10.62 3.72 -12.03
N LEU A 81 -10.90 2.55 -12.58
CA LEU A 81 -11.75 1.55 -11.96
C LEU A 81 -10.90 0.68 -11.03
N PHE A 82 -11.17 0.75 -9.73
CA PHE A 82 -10.44 0.05 -8.68
C PHE A 82 -11.37 -0.87 -7.88
N TYR A 83 -10.77 -1.77 -7.11
CA TYR A 83 -11.42 -2.46 -6.01
C TYR A 83 -10.68 -2.14 -4.70
N ASP A 84 -11.27 -1.32 -3.83
CA ASP A 84 -10.67 -0.85 -2.56
C ASP A 84 -9.47 0.12 -2.71
N ALA A 85 -9.69 1.23 -3.45
CA ALA A 85 -8.63 2.18 -3.83
C ALA A 85 -8.05 3.01 -2.68
N ASN A 86 -8.50 2.82 -1.44
CA ASN A 86 -8.20 3.70 -0.31
C ASN A 86 -6.73 3.63 0.09
N SER A 87 -6.14 2.43 0.10
CA SER A 87 -4.72 2.25 0.41
C SER A 87 -3.85 2.75 -0.74
N ASP A 88 -4.26 2.49 -1.98
CA ASP A 88 -3.59 2.91 -3.21
C ASP A 88 -3.48 4.42 -3.31
N SER A 89 -4.62 5.09 -3.10
CA SER A 89 -4.72 6.55 -3.11
C SER A 89 -3.81 7.18 -2.05
N LYS A 90 -3.78 6.62 -0.83
CA LYS A 90 -2.91 7.12 0.25
C LYS A 90 -1.43 6.90 -0.04
N THR A 91 -1.08 5.76 -0.63
CA THR A 91 0.28 5.44 -1.05
C THR A 91 0.78 6.47 -2.05
N VAL A 92 0.00 6.76 -3.09
CA VAL A 92 0.32 7.78 -4.10
C VAL A 92 0.47 9.16 -3.47
N TYR A 93 -0.46 9.57 -2.61
CA TYR A 93 -0.40 10.87 -1.95
C TYR A 93 0.84 11.01 -1.07
N LYS A 94 1.12 10.00 -0.23
CA LYS A 94 2.27 10.03 0.68
C LYS A 94 3.60 10.02 -0.07
N GLN A 95 3.69 9.28 -1.17
CA GLN A 95 4.95 9.15 -1.92
C GLN A 95 5.20 10.29 -2.89
N TYR A 96 4.17 10.79 -3.58
CA TYR A 96 4.32 11.73 -4.69
C TYR A 96 3.63 13.08 -4.47
N GLY A 97 2.85 13.24 -3.40
CA GLY A 97 2.21 14.51 -3.02
C GLY A 97 0.95 14.87 -3.84
N PHE A 98 0.56 14.08 -4.82
CA PHE A 98 -0.67 14.30 -5.61
C PHE A 98 -1.77 13.29 -5.27
N LYS A 99 -3.03 13.67 -5.52
CA LYS A 99 -4.22 12.83 -5.24
C LYS A 99 -4.66 12.12 -6.51
N LEU A 100 -4.91 10.82 -6.43
CA LEU A 100 -5.56 10.05 -7.50
C LEU A 100 -6.93 10.68 -7.80
N ARG A 101 -7.27 10.86 -9.09
CA ARG A 101 -8.52 11.51 -9.53
C ARG A 101 -9.40 10.56 -10.33
N GLN A 102 -10.70 10.86 -10.44
CA GLN A 102 -11.67 10.05 -11.20
C GLN A 102 -11.63 8.56 -10.85
N VAL A 103 -11.60 8.26 -9.56
CA VAL A 103 -11.62 6.88 -9.06
C VAL A 103 -13.06 6.38 -9.03
N VAL A 104 -13.30 5.21 -9.62
CA VAL A 104 -14.51 4.42 -9.45
C VAL A 104 -14.13 3.22 -8.59
N ASP A 105 -14.50 3.24 -7.31
CA ASP A 105 -14.19 2.15 -6.39
C ASP A 105 -15.39 1.19 -6.29
N LEU A 106 -15.22 -0.02 -6.83
CA LEU A 106 -16.25 -1.06 -6.85
C LEU A 106 -16.58 -1.59 -5.46
N LYS A 107 -15.65 -1.49 -4.50
CA LYS A 107 -15.90 -1.94 -3.14
C LYS A 107 -17.00 -1.12 -2.46
N MET A 108 -17.21 0.12 -2.87
CA MET A 108 -18.30 0.97 -2.38
C MET A 108 -19.67 0.38 -2.71
N MET A 109 -19.83 -0.20 -3.90
CA MET A 109 -21.07 -0.87 -4.29
C MET A 109 -21.27 -2.15 -3.49
N VAL A 110 -20.21 -2.93 -3.28
CA VAL A 110 -20.23 -4.15 -2.46
C VAL A 110 -20.66 -3.86 -1.02
N ASP A 111 -20.10 -2.80 -0.42
CA ASP A 111 -20.42 -2.40 0.95
C ASP A 111 -21.88 -1.93 1.09
N VAL A 112 -22.38 -1.15 0.13
CA VAL A 112 -23.80 -0.69 0.08
C VAL A 112 -24.77 -1.84 -0.17
N LEU A 113 -24.40 -2.80 -1.01
CA LEU A 113 -25.20 -4.01 -1.24
C LEU A 113 -25.21 -4.94 -0.02
N GLY A 114 -24.30 -4.77 0.94
CA GLY A 114 -24.30 -5.50 2.20
C GLY A 114 -23.73 -6.91 2.09
N PHE A 115 -22.78 -7.14 1.17
CA PHE A 115 -22.13 -8.45 1.02
C PHE A 115 -21.42 -8.85 2.33
N GLU A 116 -21.59 -10.11 2.73
CA GLU A 116 -20.93 -10.68 3.92
C GLU A 116 -19.42 -10.79 3.69
N LYS A 117 -19.02 -11.41 2.58
CA LYS A 117 -17.62 -11.50 2.15
C LYS A 117 -17.31 -10.41 1.14
N ARG A 118 -16.31 -9.58 1.45
CA ARG A 118 -16.02 -8.31 0.75
C ARG A 118 -14.65 -8.28 0.08
N GLY A 119 -13.90 -9.37 0.11
CA GLY A 119 -12.66 -9.50 -0.68
C GLY A 119 -13.00 -9.65 -2.16
N LEU A 120 -12.13 -9.14 -3.04
CA LEU A 120 -12.34 -9.17 -4.49
C LEU A 120 -12.65 -10.60 -4.99
N ASP A 121 -11.91 -11.60 -4.54
CA ASP A 121 -12.12 -13.01 -4.88
C ASP A 121 -13.50 -13.54 -4.48
N ALA A 122 -13.93 -13.24 -3.27
CA ALA A 122 -15.24 -13.67 -2.80
C ALA A 122 -16.35 -13.01 -3.61
N VAL A 123 -16.19 -11.73 -3.92
CA VAL A 123 -17.16 -10.99 -4.74
C VAL A 123 -17.14 -11.47 -6.19
N LEU A 124 -15.99 -11.74 -6.78
CA LEU A 124 -15.88 -12.34 -8.12
C LEU A 124 -16.57 -13.71 -8.17
N GLN A 125 -16.41 -14.54 -7.14
CA GLN A 125 -17.10 -15.82 -7.05
C GLN A 125 -18.61 -15.64 -6.93
N THR A 126 -19.07 -14.74 -6.06
CA THR A 126 -20.51 -14.53 -5.83
C THR A 126 -21.21 -13.88 -7.02
N VAL A 127 -20.59 -12.87 -7.64
CA VAL A 127 -21.22 -12.05 -8.68
C VAL A 127 -20.99 -12.62 -10.08
N LEU A 128 -19.80 -13.17 -10.35
CA LEU A 128 -19.42 -13.64 -11.69
C LEU A 128 -19.19 -15.16 -11.78
N ASN A 129 -19.31 -15.89 -10.67
CA ASN A 129 -18.97 -17.33 -10.58
C ASN A 129 -17.52 -17.63 -11.02
N ILE A 130 -16.59 -16.74 -10.68
CA ILE A 130 -15.16 -16.88 -10.97
C ILE A 130 -14.40 -17.25 -9.69
N THR A 131 -13.80 -18.45 -9.68
CA THR A 131 -12.93 -18.90 -8.60
C THR A 131 -11.50 -18.42 -8.84
N VAL A 132 -10.99 -17.56 -7.95
CA VAL A 132 -9.58 -17.18 -7.94
C VAL A 132 -8.74 -18.27 -7.25
N THR A 133 -7.68 -18.73 -7.90
CA THR A 133 -6.75 -19.75 -7.36
C THR A 133 -5.34 -19.17 -7.23
N GLY A 134 -4.49 -19.75 -6.36
CA GLY A 134 -3.06 -19.39 -6.29
C GLY A 134 -2.70 -18.16 -5.44
N LYS A 135 -3.62 -17.61 -4.63
CA LYS A 135 -3.44 -16.37 -3.86
C LYS A 135 -2.22 -16.30 -2.92
N GLY A 136 -1.77 -17.43 -2.39
CA GLY A 136 -0.73 -17.44 -1.36
C GLY A 136 0.68 -17.16 -1.86
N THR A 137 0.95 -17.33 -3.15
CA THR A 137 2.33 -17.36 -3.66
C THR A 137 3.00 -15.98 -3.65
N PHE A 138 2.25 -14.92 -3.99
CA PHE A 138 2.81 -13.57 -4.18
C PHE A 138 2.28 -12.51 -3.21
N GLN A 139 1.39 -12.85 -2.28
CA GLN A 139 0.83 -11.88 -1.31
C GLN A 139 1.89 -11.20 -0.41
N ARG A 140 3.03 -11.84 -0.17
CA ARG A 140 4.18 -11.29 0.56
C ARG A 140 5.43 -11.22 -0.33
N HIS A 141 5.22 -11.04 -1.63
CA HIS A 141 6.30 -10.92 -2.59
C HIS A 141 7.05 -9.60 -2.40
N ASN A 142 8.36 -9.63 -2.58
CA ASN A 142 9.15 -8.41 -2.57
C ASN A 142 9.05 -7.70 -3.94
N TRP A 143 8.03 -6.87 -4.09
CA TRP A 143 7.78 -6.09 -5.30
C TRP A 143 8.84 -5.05 -5.64
N THR A 144 9.84 -4.83 -4.77
CA THR A 144 10.97 -3.93 -5.07
C THR A 144 12.04 -4.57 -5.96
N LEU A 145 12.00 -5.90 -6.15
CA LEU A 145 13.01 -6.62 -6.93
C LEU A 145 12.86 -6.38 -8.43
N ARG A 146 13.99 -6.31 -9.14
CA ARG A 146 14.06 -6.15 -10.60
C ARG A 146 15.06 -7.14 -11.24
N PRO A 147 14.76 -7.69 -12.44
CA PRO A 147 13.47 -7.59 -13.14
C PRO A 147 12.33 -8.25 -12.35
N ILE A 148 11.08 -7.78 -12.53
CA ILE A 148 9.93 -8.35 -11.82
C ILE A 148 9.72 -9.78 -12.33
N ASP A 149 9.48 -10.75 -11.43
CA ASP A 149 9.16 -12.12 -11.83
C ASP A 149 7.91 -12.12 -12.73
N PRO A 150 7.97 -12.65 -13.97
CA PRO A 150 6.81 -12.67 -14.86
C PRO A 150 5.58 -13.36 -14.26
N ARG A 151 5.77 -14.33 -13.37
CA ARG A 151 4.68 -15.01 -12.65
C ARG A 151 4.05 -14.10 -11.60
N ALA A 152 4.82 -13.20 -10.99
CA ALA A 152 4.30 -12.18 -10.10
C ALA A 152 3.48 -11.16 -10.89
N VAL A 153 3.96 -10.72 -12.06
CA VAL A 153 3.18 -9.84 -12.94
C VAL A 153 1.86 -10.49 -13.36
N ASP A 154 1.90 -11.76 -13.78
CA ASP A 154 0.69 -12.52 -14.13
C ASP A 154 -0.31 -12.61 -12.97
N TYR A 155 0.20 -12.84 -11.75
CA TYR A 155 -0.59 -12.81 -10.53
C TYR A 155 -1.27 -11.45 -10.31
N ALA A 156 -0.52 -10.35 -10.36
CA ALA A 156 -1.07 -9.02 -10.09
C ALA A 156 -2.06 -8.56 -11.18
N LEU A 157 -1.83 -8.90 -12.45
CA LEU A 157 -2.75 -8.55 -13.54
C LEU A 157 -4.13 -9.21 -13.39
N ALA A 158 -4.24 -10.30 -12.61
CA ALA A 158 -5.51 -10.95 -12.33
C ALA A 158 -6.47 -10.06 -11.52
N ASP A 159 -5.95 -9.13 -10.71
CA ASP A 159 -6.76 -8.23 -9.87
C ASP A 159 -7.51 -7.17 -10.69
N VAL A 160 -7.04 -6.85 -11.91
CA VAL A 160 -7.69 -5.86 -12.81
C VAL A 160 -8.54 -6.49 -13.92
N GLY A 161 -8.26 -7.74 -14.31
CA GLY A 161 -8.82 -8.36 -15.51
C GLY A 161 -10.34 -8.57 -15.50
N HIS A 162 -10.95 -8.60 -14.32
CA HIS A 162 -12.39 -8.82 -14.16
C HIS A 162 -13.17 -7.57 -13.75
N LEU A 163 -12.50 -6.45 -13.49
CA LEU A 163 -13.17 -5.28 -12.88
C LEU A 163 -14.24 -4.66 -13.79
N PHE A 164 -14.06 -4.61 -15.11
CA PHE A 164 -15.12 -4.10 -16.02
C PHE A 164 -16.40 -4.95 -15.99
N ARG A 165 -16.25 -6.27 -15.98
CA ARG A 165 -17.39 -7.20 -15.88
C ARG A 165 -18.04 -7.08 -14.52
N LEU A 166 -17.23 -6.98 -13.47
CA LEU A 166 -17.70 -6.82 -12.10
C LEU A 166 -18.45 -5.50 -11.92
N GLU A 167 -17.94 -4.39 -12.48
CA GLU A 167 -18.62 -3.09 -12.47
C GLU A 167 -20.02 -3.18 -13.08
N THR A 168 -20.11 -3.81 -14.25
CA THR A 168 -21.38 -3.96 -14.97
C THR A 168 -22.43 -4.65 -14.10
N GLU A 169 -22.07 -5.79 -13.49
CA GLU A 169 -22.99 -6.54 -12.63
C GLU A 169 -23.30 -5.82 -11.32
N LEU A 170 -22.30 -5.20 -10.66
CA LEU A 170 -22.54 -4.46 -9.42
C LEU A 170 -23.46 -3.26 -9.65
N ARG A 171 -23.33 -2.55 -10.78
CA ARG A 171 -24.24 -1.46 -11.15
C ARG A 171 -25.66 -1.97 -11.39
N ARG A 172 -25.82 -3.12 -12.06
CA ARG A 172 -27.13 -3.78 -12.23
C ARG A 172 -27.76 -4.11 -10.88
N LEU A 173 -27.00 -4.73 -9.97
CA LEU A 173 -27.47 -5.09 -8.63
C LEU A 173 -27.85 -3.86 -7.78
N ILE A 174 -27.09 -2.77 -7.87
CA ILE A 174 -27.43 -1.49 -7.20
C ILE A 174 -28.75 -0.93 -7.72
N ALA A 175 -28.97 -0.98 -9.03
CA ALA A 175 -30.20 -0.49 -9.66
C ALA A 175 -31.41 -1.34 -9.24
N GLU A 176 -31.29 -2.67 -9.29
CA GLU A 176 -32.34 -3.61 -8.87
C GLU A 176 -32.70 -3.47 -7.38
N ALA A 177 -31.71 -3.18 -6.53
CA ALA A 177 -31.93 -2.92 -5.11
C ALA A 177 -32.48 -1.51 -4.82
N GLY A 178 -32.58 -0.62 -5.81
CA GLY A 178 -33.00 0.77 -5.61
C GLY A 178 -32.01 1.61 -4.79
N LYS A 179 -30.73 1.20 -4.73
CA LYS A 179 -29.71 1.78 -3.82
C LYS A 179 -28.84 2.87 -4.44
N ALA A 180 -29.18 3.38 -5.62
CA ALA A 180 -28.36 4.40 -6.31
C ALA A 180 -28.12 5.67 -5.47
N ALA A 181 -29.16 6.19 -4.81
CA ALA A 181 -29.05 7.37 -3.94
C ALA A 181 -28.24 7.06 -2.66
N GLU A 182 -28.34 5.84 -2.14
CA GLU A 182 -27.55 5.39 -0.99
C GLU A 182 -26.07 5.30 -1.36
N LEU A 183 -25.74 4.71 -2.51
CA LEU A 183 -24.39 4.65 -3.03
C LEU A 183 -23.78 6.04 -3.20
N GLN A 184 -24.53 7.00 -3.75
CA GLN A 184 -24.05 8.37 -3.90
C GLN A 184 -23.68 9.01 -2.55
N ARG A 185 -24.54 8.87 -1.53
CA ARG A 185 -24.25 9.36 -0.18
C ARG A 185 -23.05 8.65 0.43
N PHE A 186 -22.99 7.31 0.31
CA PHE A 186 -21.90 6.51 0.84
C PHE A 186 -20.53 6.90 0.24
N CYS A 187 -20.48 7.19 -1.07
CA CYS A 187 -19.28 7.70 -1.73
C CYS A 187 -18.82 9.07 -1.19
N ILE A 188 -19.75 9.95 -0.83
CA ILE A 188 -19.43 11.24 -0.21
C ILE A 188 -18.91 11.03 1.22
N ASP A 189 -19.63 10.24 2.02
CA ASP A 189 -19.30 9.99 3.43
C ASP A 189 -17.97 9.26 3.63
N LYS A 190 -17.56 8.46 2.63
CA LYS A 190 -16.30 7.72 2.62
C LYS A 190 -15.23 8.34 1.72
N ALA A 191 -15.40 9.62 1.35
CA ALA A 191 -14.35 10.34 0.65
C ALA A 191 -13.01 10.20 1.40
N ILE A 192 -11.94 9.96 0.65
CA ILE A 192 -10.64 9.64 1.23
C ILE A 192 -10.07 10.87 1.93
N GLU A 193 -9.84 10.74 3.24
CA GLU A 193 -9.09 11.71 4.04
C GLU A 193 -7.58 11.47 3.87
N TYR A 194 -6.90 12.40 3.19
CA TYR A 194 -5.48 12.31 2.88
C TYR A 194 -4.58 12.91 3.98
N ASP A 195 -5.03 13.98 4.64
CA ASP A 195 -4.21 14.74 5.59
C ASP A 195 -4.19 14.14 7.00
N ARG A 196 -4.94 13.06 7.20
CA ARG A 196 -4.98 12.36 8.48
C ARG A 196 -3.70 11.57 8.69
N VAL A 197 -2.83 12.05 9.57
CA VAL A 197 -1.64 11.31 10.01
C VAL A 197 -2.10 10.04 10.75
N PRO A 198 -1.87 8.83 10.19
CA PRO A 198 -2.30 7.61 10.84
C PRO A 198 -1.47 7.39 12.10
N VAL A 199 -2.14 7.12 13.23
CA VAL A 199 -1.47 6.70 14.46
C VAL A 199 -0.79 5.35 14.18
N PRO A 200 0.54 5.21 14.35
CA PRO A 200 1.25 3.94 14.17
C PRO A 200 0.60 2.82 14.96
N SER A 201 0.51 1.61 14.38
CA SER A 201 -0.16 0.46 15.03
C SER A 201 0.41 0.13 16.40
N ILE A 202 1.73 0.29 16.59
CA ILE A 202 2.42 0.10 17.87
C ILE A 202 1.89 1.05 18.97
N MET A 203 1.43 2.25 18.61
CA MET A 203 0.85 3.22 19.55
C MET A 203 -0.62 2.95 19.89
N ARG A 204 -1.26 1.98 19.21
CA ARG A 204 -2.62 1.53 19.54
C ARG A 204 -2.62 0.36 20.53
N LYS A 205 -1.45 -0.20 20.84
CA LYS A 205 -1.30 -1.31 21.78
C LYS A 205 -1.58 -0.87 23.23
N PRO A 206 -2.21 -1.72 24.07
CA PRO A 206 -2.42 -1.43 25.50
C PRO A 206 -1.13 -1.06 26.25
N GLU A 207 -0.01 -1.67 25.89
CA GLU A 207 1.31 -1.40 26.46
C GLU A 207 1.77 0.04 26.21
N TYR A 208 1.40 0.65 25.08
CA TYR A 208 1.67 2.08 24.83
C TYR A 208 0.69 2.98 25.57
N VAL A 209 -0.61 2.62 25.56
CA VAL A 209 -1.66 3.41 26.22
C VAL A 209 -1.36 3.57 27.71
N SER A 210 -0.86 2.51 28.35
CA SER A 210 -0.50 2.46 29.78
C SER A 210 0.82 3.17 30.13
N LEU A 211 1.62 3.65 29.16
CA LEU A 211 2.84 4.39 29.45
C LEU A 211 2.55 5.77 30.07
N ARG A 212 3.33 6.14 31.07
CA ARG A 212 3.35 7.51 31.63
C ARG A 212 3.88 8.51 30.58
N PRO A 213 3.58 9.82 30.70
CA PRO A 213 4.06 10.83 29.74
C PRO A 213 5.58 10.78 29.47
N VAL A 214 6.40 10.69 30.52
CA VAL A 214 7.86 10.54 30.39
C VAL A 214 8.25 9.28 29.62
N GLN A 215 7.53 8.17 29.81
CA GLN A 215 7.78 6.93 29.08
C GLN A 215 7.34 7.02 27.61
N LYS A 216 6.31 7.82 27.28
CA LYS A 216 5.92 8.11 25.89
C LYS A 216 6.96 8.96 25.17
N LEU A 217 7.60 9.91 25.85
CA LEU A 217 8.73 10.66 25.31
C LEU A 217 9.92 9.75 25.01
N LEU A 218 10.28 8.86 25.95
CA LEU A 218 11.33 7.87 25.74
C LEU A 218 10.98 6.91 24.58
N PHE A 219 9.73 6.44 24.52
CA PHE A 219 9.22 5.63 23.42
C PHE A 219 9.40 6.30 22.05
N ALA A 220 9.06 7.59 21.94
CA ALA A 220 9.24 8.35 20.72
C ALA A 220 10.71 8.43 20.29
N ARG A 221 11.62 8.70 21.23
CA ARG A 221 13.08 8.73 20.97
C ARG A 221 13.64 7.37 20.56
N ILE A 222 13.16 6.28 21.16
CA ILE A 222 13.54 4.91 20.78
C ILE A 222 13.04 4.60 19.36
N LEU A 223 11.80 4.99 19.02
CA LEU A 223 11.27 4.81 17.68
C LEU A 223 12.06 5.60 16.63
N GLU A 224 12.43 6.84 16.93
CA GLU A 224 13.24 7.69 16.06
C GLU A 224 14.62 7.08 15.80
N LEU A 225 15.31 6.63 16.86
CA LEU A 225 16.59 5.93 16.75
C LEU A 225 16.46 4.65 15.88
N ARG A 226 15.39 3.88 16.08
CA ARG A 226 15.12 2.69 15.27
C ARG A 226 14.87 3.04 13.81
N ASP A 227 14.07 4.08 13.54
CA ASP A 227 13.74 4.55 12.19
C ASP A 227 15.00 5.01 11.44
N GLN A 228 15.84 5.79 12.10
CA GLN A 228 17.12 6.23 11.53
C GLN A 228 18.01 5.03 11.16
N ALA A 229 18.17 4.08 12.08
CA ALA A 229 18.96 2.88 11.83
C ALA A 229 18.39 2.05 10.67
N ALA A 230 17.07 1.90 10.63
CA ALA A 230 16.35 1.18 9.59
C ALA A 230 16.55 1.83 8.22
N ARG A 231 16.49 3.16 8.15
CA ARG A 231 16.75 3.95 6.93
C ARG A 231 18.16 3.74 6.40
N GLU A 232 19.16 3.86 7.27
CA GLU A 232 20.57 3.69 6.90
C GLU A 232 20.88 2.27 6.40
N LEU A 233 20.24 1.26 7.01
CA LEU A 233 20.40 -0.14 6.62
C LEU A 233 19.52 -0.53 5.42
N ASN A 234 18.58 0.33 5.03
CA ASN A 234 17.47 0.00 4.13
C ASN A 234 16.67 -1.23 4.58
N TRP A 235 16.46 -1.38 5.89
CA TRP A 235 15.72 -2.49 6.50
C TRP A 235 14.35 -2.05 7.00
N PRO A 236 13.37 -2.97 7.09
CA PRO A 236 12.16 -2.74 7.86
C PRO A 236 12.50 -2.31 9.30
N PRO A 237 11.86 -1.28 9.88
CA PRO A 237 12.15 -0.86 11.25
C PRO A 237 12.02 -1.98 12.28
N ASN A 238 11.01 -2.85 12.14
CA ASN A 238 10.81 -3.99 13.02
C ASN A 238 11.90 -5.09 12.86
N SER A 239 12.67 -5.07 11.78
CA SER A 239 13.82 -5.95 11.55
C SER A 239 15.10 -5.44 12.20
N VAL A 240 15.18 -4.19 12.66
CA VAL A 240 16.31 -3.70 13.46
C VAL A 240 16.22 -4.27 14.88
N PHE A 241 15.08 -4.04 15.53
CA PHE A 241 14.63 -4.75 16.72
C PHE A 241 13.09 -4.69 16.81
N ALA A 242 12.51 -5.72 17.42
CA ALA A 242 11.05 -5.94 17.40
C ALA A 242 10.28 -4.86 18.19
N ASN A 243 9.02 -4.64 17.84
CA ASN A 243 8.13 -3.72 18.56
C ASN A 243 8.05 -4.02 20.07
N ASP A 244 8.03 -5.30 20.44
CA ASP A 244 7.89 -5.70 21.85
C ASP A 244 9.16 -5.41 22.66
N VAL A 245 10.33 -5.36 22.01
CA VAL A 245 11.59 -4.95 22.64
C VAL A 245 11.49 -3.51 23.15
N ILE A 246 10.81 -2.61 22.42
CA ILE A 246 10.66 -1.20 22.83
C ILE A 246 10.00 -1.11 24.21
N PHE A 247 8.89 -1.83 24.41
CA PHE A 247 8.19 -1.84 25.69
C PHE A 247 9.00 -2.50 26.80
N GLN A 248 9.77 -3.54 26.47
CA GLN A 248 10.64 -4.22 27.43
C GLN A 248 11.74 -3.30 27.95
N ILE A 249 12.45 -2.58 27.06
CA ILE A 249 13.55 -1.71 27.47
C ILE A 249 13.07 -0.45 28.19
N ILE A 250 11.86 0.05 27.90
CA ILE A 250 11.23 1.15 28.65
C ILE A 250 10.90 0.73 30.09
N LYS A 251 10.49 -0.53 30.28
CA LYS A 251 10.19 -1.08 31.61
C LYS A 251 11.45 -1.39 32.40
N ASP A 252 12.47 -1.91 31.73
CA ASP A 252 13.71 -2.35 32.34
C ASP A 252 14.91 -2.10 31.41
N ARG A 253 15.71 -1.08 31.77
CA ARG A 253 16.93 -0.69 31.04
C ARG A 253 17.94 -1.84 30.97
N GLN A 254 17.97 -2.76 31.93
CA GLN A 254 18.95 -3.87 31.95
C GLN A 254 18.72 -4.85 30.79
N ARG A 255 17.54 -4.80 30.15
CA ARG A 255 17.26 -5.58 28.94
C ARG A 255 17.96 -5.06 27.70
N ILE A 256 18.64 -3.91 27.75
CA ILE A 256 19.41 -3.36 26.62
C ILE A 256 20.73 -4.13 26.48
N GLY A 257 20.65 -5.29 25.82
CA GLY A 257 21.78 -6.15 25.48
C GLY A 257 21.87 -6.42 23.97
N PRO A 258 22.97 -7.04 23.49
CA PRO A 258 23.18 -7.32 22.06
C PRO A 258 22.14 -8.29 21.46
N ALA A 259 21.42 -9.05 22.29
CA ALA A 259 20.42 -10.03 21.89
C ALA A 259 19.08 -9.43 21.47
N ILE A 260 18.81 -8.15 21.77
CA ILE A 260 17.54 -7.50 21.39
C ILE A 260 17.49 -7.13 19.90
N PHE A 261 18.66 -7.02 19.27
CA PHE A 261 18.80 -6.68 17.86
C PHE A 261 18.74 -7.94 17.00
N ASN A 262 18.30 -7.77 15.77
CA ASN A 262 18.32 -8.87 14.80
C ASN A 262 19.77 -9.36 14.56
N ALA A 263 19.94 -10.69 14.60
CA ALA A 263 21.25 -11.35 14.50
C ALA A 263 21.98 -11.05 13.18
N ARG A 264 21.26 -10.69 12.12
CA ARG A 264 21.84 -10.29 10.84
C ARG A 264 22.51 -8.91 10.89
N LEU A 265 22.25 -8.07 11.91
CA LEU A 265 22.93 -6.78 12.02
C LEU A 265 24.42 -7.01 12.33
N PRO A 266 25.33 -6.30 11.61
CA PRO A 266 26.75 -6.32 11.93
C PRO A 266 27.00 -6.01 13.41
N GLU A 267 27.92 -6.73 14.04
CA GLU A 267 28.18 -6.61 15.47
C GLU A 267 28.57 -5.18 15.88
N LYS A 268 29.39 -4.50 15.07
CA LYS A 268 29.73 -3.08 15.25
C LYS A 268 28.47 -2.22 15.33
N ARG A 269 27.51 -2.43 14.42
CA ARG A 269 26.26 -1.65 14.38
C ARG A 269 25.38 -1.94 15.59
N ARG A 270 25.31 -3.20 16.04
CA ARG A 270 24.59 -3.56 17.27
C ARG A 270 25.18 -2.84 18.49
N ARG A 271 26.52 -2.76 18.61
CA ARG A 271 27.19 -2.02 19.68
C ARG A 271 26.88 -0.51 19.65
N GLU A 272 26.93 0.11 18.48
CA GLU A 272 26.59 1.53 18.31
C GLU A 272 25.13 1.83 18.70
N LEU A 273 24.19 1.00 18.25
CA LEU A 273 22.78 1.13 18.61
C LEU A 273 22.52 0.89 20.09
N GLN A 274 23.21 -0.09 20.69
CA GLN A 274 23.11 -0.36 22.12
C GLN A 274 23.58 0.85 22.94
N ALA A 275 24.73 1.42 22.61
CA ALA A 275 25.25 2.62 23.27
C ALA A 275 24.28 3.80 23.12
N SER A 276 23.74 3.99 21.92
CA SER A 276 22.78 5.05 21.62
C SER A 276 21.47 4.88 22.40
N LEU A 277 20.95 3.65 22.52
CA LEU A 277 19.76 3.35 23.34
C LEU A 277 20.02 3.62 24.82
N LEU A 278 21.16 3.19 25.37
CA LEU A 278 21.53 3.43 26.76
C LEU A 278 21.59 4.94 27.06
N ALA A 279 22.18 5.72 26.16
CA ALA A 279 22.29 7.17 26.30
C ALA A 279 20.92 7.90 26.34
N LEU A 280 19.84 7.30 25.80
CA LEU A 280 18.50 7.88 25.88
C LEU A 280 17.96 7.92 27.31
N PHE A 281 18.40 7.00 28.18
CA PHE A 281 17.97 6.93 29.58
C PHE A 281 18.75 7.90 30.48
N ASP A 282 19.93 8.34 30.05
CA ASP A 282 20.81 9.22 30.81
C ASP A 282 20.53 10.71 30.55
N ARG A 283 19.69 11.04 29.55
CA ARG A 283 19.28 12.41 29.24
C ARG A 283 18.06 12.80 30.07
N PRO A 284 18.11 13.86 30.91
CA PRO A 284 16.92 14.34 31.61
C PRO A 284 15.82 14.71 30.61
N SER A 285 14.58 14.44 31.00
CA SER A 285 13.41 14.90 30.24
C SER A 285 13.36 16.42 30.41
N ALA A 286 13.73 17.16 29.37
CA ALA A 286 13.49 18.59 29.29
C ALA A 286 11.98 18.87 29.16
#